data_AF-A0A8C7QHY5-F1
#
_entry.id   AF-A0A8C7QHY5-F1
#
_cell.length_a   1.000
_cell.length_b   1.000
_cell.length_c   1.000
_cell.angle_alpha   90.00
_cell.angle_beta   90.00
_cell.angle_gamma   90.00
#
_symmetry.space_group_name_H-M   'P 1'
#
loop_
_entity.id
_entity.type
_entity.pdbx_description
1 polymer ?
#
loop_
_entity_poly.entity_id
_entity_poly.type
_entity_poly.pdbx_seq_one_letter_code
_entity_poly.pdbx_strand_id
1 'polypeptide(L)'
;LIPWLLLLEMGLYASCFVCGIVTAASLTITQGSFSGLCILYGTVNHNSSSDSLLVQTSSSPSLCYFVSAISVCVAVFCFSISLYWIYTCCLDGGVNRERLWLNVTLVVCGVFLFFLLLTGCVLKRGRDSLCDSVLHAVPNITSCEEAQSRTWISPYTGTQFYTGLYNAGTAVWVNFFFWILIGVLVVIQRGQGSEFRMTAADPLATPSETEPFFPRQARPQ
;
A
#
# COMPACT_ATOMS: atom_id res chain seq x y z
N LEU A 1 21.19 20.46 -0.04
CA LEU A 1 21.52 19.11 0.48
C LEU A 1 20.18 18.42 0.78
N ILE A 2 19.78 17.40 0.02
CA ILE A 2 18.51 16.71 0.28
C ILE A 2 18.67 15.99 1.64
N PRO A 3 17.78 16.21 2.62
CA PRO A 3 17.84 15.50 3.89
C PRO A 3 17.78 14.00 3.63
N TRP A 4 18.67 13.22 4.25
CA TRP A 4 18.71 11.75 4.13
C TRP A 4 17.33 11.10 4.35
N LEU A 5 16.53 11.66 5.27
CA LEU A 5 15.15 11.22 5.51
C LEU A 5 14.23 11.35 4.28
N LEU A 6 14.39 12.40 3.48
CA LEU A 6 13.57 12.60 2.28
C LEU A 6 13.95 11.58 1.20
N LEU A 7 15.24 11.30 1.00
CA LEU A 7 15.68 10.26 0.06
C LEU A 7 15.14 8.88 0.45
N LEU A 8 15.14 8.57 1.75
CA LEU A 8 14.62 7.31 2.26
C LEU A 8 13.10 7.20 2.07
N GLU A 9 12.37 8.27 2.35
CA GLU A 9 10.93 8.36 2.10
C GLU A 9 10.58 8.18 0.62
N MET A 10 11.37 8.76 -0.29
CA MET A 10 11.24 8.59 -1.74
C MET A 10 11.47 7.16 -2.19
N GLY A 11 12.51 6.51 -1.65
CA GLY A 11 12.78 5.10 -1.93
C GLY A 11 11.64 4.19 -1.47
N LEU A 12 11.00 4.51 -0.33
CA LEU A 12 9.85 3.77 0.16
C LEU A 12 8.62 3.95 -0.74
N TYR A 13 8.29 5.18 -1.15
CA TYR A 13 7.16 5.39 -2.08
C TYR A 13 7.38 4.68 -3.43
N ALA A 14 8.59 4.71 -3.98
CA ALA A 14 8.92 3.97 -5.19
C ALA A 14 8.75 2.45 -5.00
N SER A 15 9.16 1.93 -3.84
CA SER A 15 8.99 0.51 -3.50
C SER A 15 7.52 0.13 -3.35
N CYS A 16 6.72 0.95 -2.65
CA CYS A 16 5.28 0.79 -2.53
C CYS A 16 4.58 0.78 -3.89
N PHE A 17 5.00 1.64 -4.82
CA PHE A 17 4.49 1.66 -6.19
C PHE A 17 4.71 0.30 -6.88
N VAL A 18 5.94 -0.21 -6.86
CA VAL A 18 6.26 -1.52 -7.46
C VAL A 18 5.44 -2.63 -6.81
N CYS A 19 5.35 -2.68 -5.48
CA CYS A 19 4.56 -3.67 -4.76
C CYS A 19 3.06 -3.61 -5.12
N GLY A 20 2.51 -2.40 -5.28
CA GLY A 20 1.13 -2.20 -5.73
C GLY A 20 0.90 -2.75 -7.14
N ILE A 21 1.77 -2.42 -8.09
CA ILE A 21 1.67 -2.92 -9.47
C ILE A 21 1.82 -4.45 -9.51
N VAL A 22 2.78 -5.03 -8.80
CA VAL A 22 2.97 -6.49 -8.74
C VAL A 22 1.72 -7.19 -8.20
N THR A 23 1.11 -6.64 -7.16
CA THR A 23 -0.14 -7.17 -6.58
C THR A 23 -1.27 -7.14 -7.62
N ALA A 24 -1.52 -5.99 -8.23
CA ALA A 24 -2.59 -5.82 -9.21
C ALA A 24 -2.37 -6.69 -10.46
N ALA A 25 -1.15 -6.75 -10.97
CA ALA A 25 -0.78 -7.56 -12.14
C ALA A 25 -0.94 -9.05 -11.85
N SER A 26 -0.46 -9.53 -10.70
CA SER A 26 -0.61 -10.93 -10.30
C SER A 26 -2.10 -11.33 -10.22
N LEU A 27 -2.94 -10.48 -9.63
CA LEU A 27 -4.38 -10.73 -9.57
C LEU A 27 -5.03 -10.73 -10.96
N THR A 28 -4.68 -9.78 -11.81
CA THR A 28 -5.20 -9.69 -13.18
C THR A 28 -4.81 -10.92 -14.02
N ILE A 29 -3.56 -11.38 -13.90
CA ILE A 29 -3.09 -12.61 -14.56
C ILE A 29 -3.89 -13.81 -14.08
N THR A 30 -4.10 -13.94 -12.76
CA THR A 30 -4.92 -15.04 -12.23
C THR A 30 -6.36 -14.94 -12.71
N GLN A 31 -6.98 -13.76 -12.73
CA GLN A 31 -8.33 -13.58 -13.29
C GLN A 31 -8.40 -13.96 -14.77
N GLY A 32 -7.43 -13.55 -15.57
CA GLY A 32 -7.36 -13.89 -17.00
C GLY A 32 -7.27 -15.40 -17.24
N SER A 33 -6.48 -16.11 -16.44
CA SER A 33 -6.37 -17.58 -16.46
C SER A 33 -7.68 -18.29 -16.12
N PHE A 34 -8.53 -17.67 -15.29
CA PHE A 34 -9.85 -18.20 -14.91
C PHE A 34 -11.02 -17.56 -15.67
N SER A 35 -10.82 -17.15 -16.93
CA SER A 35 -11.87 -16.58 -17.80
C SER A 35 -12.56 -15.33 -17.21
N GLY A 36 -11.82 -14.54 -16.43
CA GLY A 36 -12.32 -13.32 -15.77
C GLY A 36 -12.95 -13.55 -14.40
N LEU A 37 -12.99 -14.78 -13.90
CA LEU A 37 -13.56 -15.11 -12.59
C LEU A 37 -12.58 -14.82 -11.45
N CYS A 38 -13.12 -14.43 -10.30
CA CYS A 38 -12.36 -14.31 -9.06
C CYS A 38 -12.27 -15.67 -8.37
N ILE A 39 -11.12 -16.34 -8.50
CA ILE A 39 -10.86 -17.66 -7.90
C ILE A 39 -10.62 -17.60 -6.38
N LEU A 40 -10.55 -16.39 -5.81
CA LEU A 40 -10.36 -16.20 -4.38
C LEU A 40 -11.54 -16.82 -3.60
N TYR A 41 -11.30 -17.68 -2.61
CA TYR A 41 -12.33 -18.52 -1.95
C TYR A 41 -13.13 -19.45 -2.90
N GLY A 42 -12.63 -19.70 -4.11
CA GLY A 42 -13.28 -20.67 -4.98
C GLY A 42 -13.14 -22.09 -4.41
N THR A 43 -14.13 -22.95 -4.66
CA THR A 43 -13.97 -24.39 -4.42
C THR A 43 -13.70 -25.11 -5.72
N VAL A 44 -12.92 -26.18 -5.64
CA VAL A 44 -12.62 -27.05 -6.76
C VAL A 44 -13.18 -28.44 -6.51
N ASN A 45 -13.58 -29.11 -7.58
CA ASN A 45 -13.99 -30.50 -7.56
C ASN A 45 -13.09 -31.31 -8.50
N HIS A 46 -12.75 -32.54 -8.10
CA HIS A 46 -11.92 -33.43 -8.91
C HIS A 46 -12.79 -34.34 -9.76
N ASN A 47 -12.62 -34.29 -11.08
CA ASN A 47 -13.26 -35.23 -11.97
C ASN A 47 -12.36 -36.46 -12.16
N SER A 48 -12.68 -37.53 -11.43
CA SER A 48 -11.94 -38.80 -11.44
C SER A 48 -11.86 -39.46 -12.81
N SER A 49 -12.78 -39.13 -13.73
CA SER A 49 -12.85 -39.73 -15.07
C SER A 49 -11.88 -39.09 -16.08
N SER A 50 -11.39 -37.88 -15.81
CA SER A 50 -10.51 -37.12 -16.73
C SER A 50 -9.26 -36.57 -16.04
N ASP A 51 -8.99 -37.00 -14.81
CA ASP A 51 -7.92 -36.52 -13.91
C ASP A 51 -7.72 -35.00 -13.97
N SER A 52 -8.84 -34.28 -13.87
CA SER A 52 -8.86 -32.84 -14.12
C SER A 52 -9.72 -32.10 -13.11
N LEU A 53 -9.25 -30.91 -12.72
CA LEU A 53 -9.89 -30.07 -11.73
C LEU A 53 -10.94 -29.16 -12.39
N LEU A 54 -12.12 -29.10 -11.79
CA LEU A 54 -13.20 -28.21 -12.15
C LEU A 54 -13.40 -27.16 -11.06
N VAL A 55 -13.49 -25.88 -11.43
CA VAL A 55 -13.91 -24.82 -10.51
C VAL A 55 -15.42 -24.96 -10.28
N GLN A 56 -15.82 -25.31 -9.07
CA GLN A 56 -17.23 -25.59 -8.73
C GLN A 56 -17.97 -24.33 -8.29
N THR A 57 -17.31 -23.46 -7.52
CA THR A 57 -17.81 -22.13 -7.19
C THR A 57 -16.68 -21.11 -7.28
N SER A 58 -17.01 -19.93 -7.79
CA SER A 58 -16.15 -18.74 -7.77
C SER A 58 -16.73 -17.72 -6.80
N SER A 59 -15.88 -16.94 -6.14
CA SER A 59 -16.37 -15.82 -5.33
C SER A 59 -16.97 -14.71 -6.16
N SER A 60 -17.75 -13.85 -5.48
CA SER A 60 -18.21 -12.60 -6.07
C SER A 60 -17.03 -11.79 -6.62
N PRO A 61 -17.09 -11.36 -7.89
CA PRO A 61 -15.99 -10.65 -8.55
C PRO A 61 -15.62 -9.33 -7.84
N SER A 62 -16.55 -8.77 -7.06
CA SER A 62 -16.35 -7.60 -6.20
C SER A 62 -15.15 -7.72 -5.25
N LEU A 63 -14.79 -8.92 -4.78
CA LEU A 63 -13.65 -9.11 -3.86
C LEU A 63 -12.31 -8.89 -4.57
N CYS A 64 -12.11 -9.51 -5.73
CA CYS A 64 -10.90 -9.30 -6.51
C CYS A 64 -10.82 -7.86 -7.04
N TYR A 65 -11.96 -7.27 -7.45
CA TYR A 65 -12.00 -5.85 -7.83
C TYR A 65 -11.64 -4.93 -6.67
N PHE A 66 -12.14 -5.19 -5.47
CA PHE A 66 -11.79 -4.41 -4.27
C PHE A 66 -10.29 -4.45 -3.99
N VAL A 67 -9.68 -5.65 -3.98
CA VAL A 67 -8.24 -5.81 -3.74
C VAL A 67 -7.42 -5.14 -4.84
N SER A 68 -7.78 -5.33 -6.11
CA SER A 68 -7.10 -4.71 -7.25
C SER A 68 -7.22 -3.19 -7.22
N ALA A 69 -8.42 -2.66 -6.97
CA ALA A 69 -8.68 -1.21 -6.92
C ALA A 69 -7.86 -0.54 -5.81
N ILE A 70 -7.83 -1.10 -4.59
CA ILE A 70 -7.03 -0.56 -3.49
C ILE A 70 -5.55 -0.54 -3.87
N SER A 71 -5.05 -1.64 -4.46
CA SER A 71 -3.65 -1.75 -4.84
C SER A 71 -3.25 -0.71 -5.89
N VAL A 72 -4.10 -0.49 -6.90
CA VAL A 72 -3.91 0.54 -7.93
C VAL A 72 -4.00 1.95 -7.33
N CYS A 73 -4.97 2.23 -6.47
CA CYS A 73 -5.09 3.52 -5.80
C CYS A 73 -3.84 3.87 -4.99
N VAL A 74 -3.31 2.91 -4.23
CA VAL A 74 -2.05 3.07 -3.49
C VAL A 74 -0.89 3.33 -4.45
N ALA A 75 -0.77 2.54 -5.52
CA ALA A 75 0.30 2.70 -6.50
C ALA A 75 0.28 4.09 -7.18
N VAL A 76 -0.90 4.54 -7.64
CA VAL A 76 -1.06 5.86 -8.25
C VAL A 76 -0.71 6.96 -7.26
N PHE A 77 -1.17 6.87 -6.01
CA PHE A 77 -0.84 7.84 -4.98
C PHE A 77 0.68 7.92 -4.74
N CYS A 78 1.34 6.77 -4.55
CA CYS A 78 2.79 6.71 -4.35
C CYS A 78 3.56 7.26 -5.55
N PHE A 79 3.10 6.98 -6.77
CA PHE A 79 3.69 7.52 -7.99
C PHE A 79 3.54 9.05 -8.06
N SER A 80 2.33 9.58 -7.83
CA SER A 80 2.07 11.02 -7.82
C SER A 80 2.89 11.78 -6.79
N ILE A 81 3.01 11.25 -5.57
CA ILE A 81 3.85 11.84 -4.52
C ILE A 81 5.32 11.79 -4.91
N SER A 82 5.79 10.68 -5.48
CA SER A 82 7.17 10.56 -5.94
C SER A 82 7.48 11.61 -7.02
N LEU A 83 6.59 11.80 -8.00
CA LEU A 83 6.78 12.84 -9.02
C LEU A 83 6.74 14.25 -8.42
N TYR A 84 5.83 14.53 -7.50
CA TYR A 84 5.75 15.83 -6.83
C TYR A 84 7.05 16.18 -6.08
N TRP A 85 7.62 15.23 -5.37
CA TRP A 85 8.87 15.44 -4.65
C TRP A 85 10.08 15.57 -5.59
N ILE A 86 10.12 14.81 -6.68
CA ILE A 86 11.16 14.98 -7.72
C ILE A 86 11.06 16.38 -8.33
N TYR A 87 9.85 16.80 -8.70
CA TYR A 87 9.58 18.12 -9.27
C TYR A 87 10.07 19.24 -8.33
N THR A 88 9.64 19.21 -7.07
CA THR A 88 10.01 20.23 -6.07
C THR A 88 11.51 20.23 -5.77
N CYS A 89 12.16 19.06 -5.74
CA CYS A 89 13.61 18.95 -5.58
C CYS A 89 14.39 19.50 -6.79
N CYS A 90 13.89 19.31 -8.01
CA CYS A 90 14.58 19.71 -9.24
C CYS A 90 14.34 21.17 -9.65
N LEU A 91 13.16 21.73 -9.37
CA LEU A 91 12.72 23.02 -9.93
C LEU A 91 12.58 24.14 -8.90
N ASP A 92 12.03 23.85 -7.72
CA ASP A 92 11.77 24.90 -6.71
C ASP A 92 12.96 25.12 -5.76
N GLY A 93 13.97 24.23 -5.75
CA GLY A 93 15.21 24.38 -4.97
C GLY A 93 15.02 24.39 -3.44
N GLY A 94 13.78 24.36 -2.94
CA GLY A 94 13.43 24.43 -1.53
C GLY A 94 12.24 23.53 -1.19
N VAL A 95 12.47 22.54 -0.33
CA VAL A 95 11.43 21.67 0.21
C VAL A 95 10.88 22.29 1.49
N ASN A 96 9.86 23.14 1.37
CA ASN A 96 9.13 23.65 2.53
C ASN A 96 8.04 22.64 2.93
N ARG A 97 8.36 21.82 3.93
CA ARG A 97 7.43 20.82 4.43
C ARG A 97 6.50 21.42 5.48
N GLU A 98 5.33 21.86 5.05
CA GLU A 98 4.34 22.41 5.97
C GLU A 98 3.80 21.34 6.94
N ARG A 99 3.51 21.75 8.17
CA ARG A 99 2.92 20.87 9.19
C ARG A 99 1.57 20.31 8.75
N LEU A 100 0.85 21.05 7.91
CA LEU A 100 -0.39 20.61 7.28
C LEU A 100 -0.15 19.39 6.38
N TRP A 101 0.88 19.44 5.51
CA TRP A 101 1.24 18.34 4.62
C TRP A 101 1.60 17.07 5.39
N LEU A 102 2.42 17.19 6.45
CA LEU A 102 2.76 16.05 7.32
C LEU A 102 1.55 15.42 7.99
N ASN A 103 0.60 16.24 8.47
CA ASN A 103 -0.64 15.73 9.07
C ASN A 103 -1.51 15.00 8.03
N VAL A 104 -1.63 15.55 6.81
CA VAL A 104 -2.38 14.92 5.71
C VAL A 104 -1.75 13.57 5.34
N THR A 105 -0.44 13.51 5.16
CA THR A 105 0.28 12.26 4.85
C THR A 105 0.08 11.21 5.94
N LEU A 106 0.06 11.61 7.22
CA LEU A 106 -0.18 10.70 8.34
C LEU A 106 -1.60 10.11 8.31
N VAL A 107 -2.62 10.94 8.04
CA VAL A 107 -4.01 10.46 7.88
C VAL A 107 -4.11 9.49 6.71
N VAL A 108 -3.54 9.85 5.56
CA VAL A 108 -3.55 9.01 4.36
C VAL A 108 -2.82 7.69 4.60
N CYS A 109 -1.68 7.72 5.30
CA CYS A 109 -0.96 6.52 5.73
C CYS A 109 -1.86 5.60 6.58
N GLY A 110 -2.58 6.14 7.56
CA GLY A 110 -3.53 5.37 8.37
C GLY A 110 -4.63 4.71 7.53
N VAL A 111 -5.20 5.45 6.57
CA VAL A 111 -6.23 4.93 5.66
C VAL A 111 -5.69 3.79 4.80
N PHE A 112 -4.51 3.96 4.20
CA PHE A 112 -3.91 2.92 3.36
C PHE A 112 -3.48 1.70 4.17
N LEU A 113 -2.94 1.86 5.38
CA LEU A 113 -2.64 0.73 6.26
C LEU A 113 -3.88 -0.11 6.56
N PHE A 114 -5.01 0.54 6.86
CA PHE A 114 -6.27 -0.15 7.10
C PHE A 114 -6.72 -0.96 5.88
N PHE A 115 -6.75 -0.35 4.70
CA PHE A 115 -7.15 -1.03 3.48
C PHE A 115 -6.17 -2.14 3.06
N LEU A 116 -4.86 -1.91 3.16
CA LEU A 116 -3.84 -2.92 2.88
C LEU A 116 -3.94 -4.12 3.83
N LEU A 117 -4.22 -3.88 5.12
CA LEU A 117 -4.47 -4.95 6.07
C LEU A 117 -5.71 -5.77 5.69
N LEU A 118 -6.83 -5.11 5.36
CA LEU A 118 -8.04 -5.79 4.91
C LEU A 118 -7.78 -6.64 3.67
N THR A 119 -7.12 -6.08 2.66
CA THR A 119 -6.78 -6.81 1.43
C THR A 119 -5.83 -7.98 1.69
N GLY A 120 -4.83 -7.81 2.56
CA GLY A 120 -3.91 -8.88 2.96
C GLY A 120 -4.61 -10.02 3.69
N CYS A 121 -5.55 -9.70 4.59
CA CYS A 121 -6.39 -10.69 5.28
C CYS A 121 -7.29 -11.46 4.31
N VAL A 122 -7.94 -10.75 3.39
CA VAL A 122 -8.82 -11.33 2.35
C VAL A 122 -8.03 -12.25 1.42
N LEU A 123 -6.83 -11.84 0.98
CA LEU A 123 -5.95 -12.66 0.16
C LEU A 123 -5.45 -13.90 0.90
N LYS A 124 -5.02 -13.75 2.16
CA LYS A 124 -4.52 -14.88 2.95
C LYS A 124 -5.60 -15.92 3.20
N ARG A 125 -6.75 -15.52 3.77
CA ARG A 125 -7.87 -16.45 4.01
C ARG A 125 -8.43 -17.03 2.72
N GLY A 126 -8.55 -16.22 1.67
CA GLY A 126 -9.09 -16.66 0.39
C GLY A 126 -8.19 -17.69 -0.32
N ARG A 127 -6.87 -17.53 -0.22
CA ARG A 127 -5.90 -18.51 -0.71
C ARG A 127 -5.90 -19.77 0.14
N ASP A 128 -5.90 -19.65 1.47
CA ASP A 128 -5.86 -20.80 2.37
C ASP A 128 -7.13 -21.67 2.22
N SER A 129 -8.30 -21.05 2.06
CA SER A 129 -9.57 -21.75 1.80
C SER A 129 -9.60 -22.46 0.44
N LEU A 130 -9.09 -21.81 -0.61
CA LEU A 130 -8.94 -22.43 -1.92
C LEU A 130 -7.97 -23.61 -1.83
N CYS A 131 -6.89 -23.45 -1.07
CA CYS A 131 -5.88 -24.49 -0.91
C CYS A 131 -6.40 -25.73 -0.19
N ASP A 132 -7.15 -25.52 0.89
CA ASP A 132 -7.80 -26.59 1.63
C ASP A 132 -8.80 -27.36 0.74
N SER A 133 -9.58 -26.63 -0.06
CA SER A 133 -10.52 -27.22 -1.02
C SER A 133 -9.79 -28.07 -2.07
N VAL A 134 -8.64 -27.62 -2.56
CA VAL A 134 -7.81 -28.35 -3.54
C VAL A 134 -7.22 -29.63 -2.92
N LEU A 135 -6.67 -29.53 -1.71
CA LEU A 135 -6.10 -30.68 -0.99
C LEU A 135 -7.16 -31.72 -0.64
N HIS A 136 -8.40 -31.30 -0.34
CA HIS A 136 -9.51 -32.21 -0.10
C HIS A 136 -10.08 -32.84 -1.37
N ALA A 137 -10.09 -32.10 -2.49
CA ALA A 137 -10.61 -32.61 -3.75
C ALA A 137 -9.65 -33.58 -4.45
N VAL A 138 -8.34 -33.38 -4.33
CA VAL A 138 -7.33 -34.19 -5.04
C VAL A 138 -6.66 -35.20 -4.10
N PRO A 139 -6.89 -36.51 -4.25
CA PRO A 139 -6.21 -37.50 -3.43
C PRO A 139 -4.70 -37.51 -3.72
N ASN A 140 -3.90 -37.70 -2.66
CA ASN A 140 -2.44 -37.93 -2.72
C ASN A 140 -1.57 -36.69 -3.05
N ILE A 141 -2.07 -35.47 -2.83
CA ILE A 141 -1.26 -34.23 -2.86
C ILE A 141 -1.09 -33.68 -1.45
N THR A 142 0.15 -33.32 -1.07
CA THR A 142 0.48 -32.76 0.26
C THR A 142 0.72 -31.25 0.23
N SER A 143 0.85 -30.64 -0.95
CA SER A 143 1.10 -29.20 -1.10
C SER A 143 0.28 -28.56 -2.22
N CYS A 144 -0.19 -27.32 -1.99
CA CYS A 144 -0.92 -26.55 -3.00
C CYS A 144 -0.13 -26.21 -4.26
N GLU A 145 1.18 -26.06 -4.09
CA GLU A 145 2.10 -25.75 -5.18
C GLU A 145 2.12 -26.90 -6.20
N GLU A 146 2.09 -28.14 -5.71
CA GLU A 146 2.04 -29.34 -6.54
C GLU A 146 0.69 -29.55 -7.23
N ALA A 147 -0.38 -28.93 -6.72
CA ALA A 147 -1.67 -28.91 -7.40
C ALA A 147 -1.72 -27.94 -8.60
N GLN A 148 -0.78 -26.99 -8.71
CA GLN A 148 -0.70 -26.08 -9.86
C GLN A 148 -0.22 -26.77 -11.13
N SER A 149 0.59 -27.84 -11.01
CA SER A 149 1.15 -28.57 -12.15
C SER A 149 0.19 -29.60 -12.75
N ARG A 150 -0.99 -29.79 -12.14
CA ARG A 150 -2.03 -30.70 -12.62
C ARG A 150 -2.84 -30.10 -13.77
N THR A 151 -3.44 -30.97 -14.58
CA THR A 151 -4.27 -30.60 -15.72
C THR A 151 -5.61 -30.03 -15.28
N TRP A 152 -5.90 -28.79 -15.69
CA TRP A 152 -7.18 -28.13 -15.46
C TRP A 152 -8.09 -28.34 -16.67
N ILE A 153 -9.40 -28.51 -16.46
CA ILE A 153 -10.37 -28.61 -17.56
C ILE A 153 -10.41 -27.28 -18.30
N SER A 154 -10.22 -27.33 -19.62
CA SER A 154 -10.38 -26.17 -20.51
C SER A 154 -11.73 -25.49 -20.27
N PRO A 155 -11.79 -24.16 -20.10
CA PRO A 155 -10.82 -23.15 -20.54
C PRO A 155 -9.77 -22.71 -19.49
N TYR A 156 -9.69 -23.37 -18.33
CA TYR A 156 -8.87 -22.89 -17.21
C TYR A 156 -7.42 -23.35 -17.31
N THR A 157 -6.46 -22.43 -17.10
CA THR A 157 -5.02 -22.76 -17.05
C THR A 157 -4.45 -22.46 -15.67
N GLY A 158 -4.65 -23.35 -14.70
CA GLY A 158 -4.18 -23.15 -13.32
C GLY A 158 -2.66 -23.17 -13.11
N THR A 159 -1.85 -23.09 -14.18
CA THR A 159 -0.40 -23.27 -14.16
C THR A 159 0.36 -22.26 -13.28
N GLN A 160 -0.28 -21.16 -12.84
CA GLN A 160 0.34 -20.16 -11.95
C GLN A 160 -0.62 -19.55 -10.92
N PHE A 161 -1.75 -20.20 -10.61
CA PHE A 161 -2.74 -19.61 -9.71
C PHE A 161 -2.21 -19.36 -8.28
N TYR A 162 -1.54 -20.35 -7.68
CA TYR A 162 -1.04 -20.26 -6.30
C TYR A 162 0.21 -19.40 -6.22
N THR A 163 1.14 -19.50 -7.17
CA THR A 163 2.30 -18.61 -7.27
C THR A 163 1.88 -17.14 -7.44
N GLY A 164 0.89 -16.86 -8.29
CA GLY A 164 0.36 -15.52 -8.50
C GLY A 164 -0.32 -14.96 -7.25
N LEU A 165 -1.19 -15.74 -6.60
CA LEU A 165 -1.83 -15.35 -5.33
C LEU A 165 -0.83 -15.23 -4.17
N TYR A 166 0.19 -16.08 -4.14
CA TYR A 166 1.27 -16.02 -3.16
C TYR A 166 2.11 -14.75 -3.33
N ASN A 167 2.53 -14.44 -4.56
CA ASN A 167 3.27 -13.23 -4.88
C ASN A 167 2.44 -11.97 -4.60
N ALA A 168 1.14 -11.97 -4.96
CA ALA A 168 0.23 -10.88 -4.62
C ALA A 168 0.10 -10.69 -3.10
N GLY A 169 -0.13 -11.77 -2.36
CA GLY A 169 -0.21 -11.73 -0.90
C GLY A 169 1.07 -11.19 -0.26
N THR A 170 2.23 -11.72 -0.68
CA THR A 170 3.53 -11.27 -0.19
C THR A 170 3.77 -9.79 -0.52
N ALA A 171 3.48 -9.37 -1.75
CA ALA A 171 3.64 -7.97 -2.16
C ALA A 171 2.75 -7.01 -1.35
N VAL A 172 1.51 -7.39 -1.02
CA VAL A 172 0.63 -6.60 -0.13
C VAL A 172 1.21 -6.46 1.28
N TRP A 173 1.75 -7.54 1.85
CA TRP A 173 2.37 -7.48 3.18
C TRP A 173 3.65 -6.65 3.20
N VAL A 174 4.46 -6.74 2.15
CA VAL A 174 5.65 -5.89 1.98
C VAL A 174 5.23 -4.42 1.85
N ASN A 175 4.19 -4.14 1.06
CA ASN A 175 3.64 -2.79 0.91
C ASN A 175 3.13 -2.23 2.25
N PHE A 176 2.41 -3.06 3.04
CA PHE A 176 1.95 -2.70 4.37
C PHE A 176 3.11 -2.33 5.31
N PHE A 177 4.20 -3.10 5.29
CA PHE A 177 5.40 -2.80 6.07
C PHE A 177 6.06 -1.47 5.66
N PHE A 178 6.16 -1.21 4.37
CA PHE A 178 6.70 0.07 3.89
C PHE A 178 5.83 1.26 4.29
N TRP A 179 4.50 1.12 4.28
CA TRP A 179 3.60 2.15 4.79
C TRP A 179 3.78 2.42 6.29
N ILE A 180 4.05 1.40 7.10
CA ILE A 180 4.42 1.60 8.52
C ILE A 180 5.71 2.42 8.60
N LEU A 181 6.72 2.07 7.81
CA LEU A 181 8.01 2.77 7.85
C LEU A 181 7.86 4.24 7.42
N ILE A 182 7.06 4.51 6.38
CA ILE A 182 6.68 5.87 5.97
C ILE A 182 5.99 6.61 7.12
N GLY A 183 5.02 5.97 7.79
CA GLY A 183 4.33 6.56 8.94
C GLY A 183 5.30 6.94 10.07
N VAL A 184 6.24 6.05 10.42
CA VAL A 184 7.27 6.31 11.44
C VAL A 184 8.16 7.49 11.03
N LEU A 185 8.59 7.55 9.78
CA LEU A 185 9.41 8.66 9.28
C LEU A 185 8.66 9.99 9.35
N VAL A 186 7.40 10.03 8.95
CA VAL A 186 6.56 11.22 9.01
C VAL A 186 6.38 11.69 10.47
N VAL A 187 6.23 10.77 11.42
CA VAL A 187 6.17 11.09 12.86
C VAL A 187 7.48 11.69 13.36
N ILE A 188 8.63 11.10 12.99
CA ILE A 188 9.96 11.62 13.37
C ILE A 188 10.18 13.02 12.78
N GLN A 189 9.84 13.23 11.51
CA GLN A 189 9.95 14.53 10.84
C GLN A 189 9.07 15.60 11.49
N ARG A 190 7.87 15.21 11.94
CA ARG A 190 6.95 16.09 12.70
C ARG A 190 7.53 16.46 14.06
N GLY A 191 8.23 15.53 14.72
CA GLY A 191 8.95 15.76 15.99
C GLY A 191 10.10 16.75 15.83
N GLN A 192 10.97 16.53 14.83
CA GLN A 192 12.11 17.41 14.53
C GLN A 192 11.67 18.84 14.15
N GLY A 193 10.60 18.99 13.38
CA GLY A 193 10.02 20.30 13.08
C GLY A 193 9.38 21.00 14.28
N SER A 194 9.01 20.25 15.32
CA SER A 194 8.50 20.79 16.59
C SER A 194 9.64 21.24 17.51
N GLU A 195 10.73 20.46 17.60
CA GLU A 195 11.92 20.86 18.35
C GLU A 195 12.56 22.12 17.77
N PHE A 196 12.71 22.21 16.44
CA PHE A 196 13.26 23.42 15.80
C PHE A 196 12.43 24.68 16.09
N ARG A 197 11.09 24.58 16.17
CA ARG A 197 10.23 25.70 16.57
C ARG A 197 10.30 26.04 18.05
N MET A 198 10.59 25.07 18.92
CA MET A 198 10.84 25.32 20.34
C MET A 198 12.20 25.98 20.58
N THR A 199 13.22 25.64 19.80
CA THR A 199 14.55 26.29 19.89
C THR A 199 14.61 27.64 19.19
N ALA A 200 13.79 27.88 18.16
CA ALA A 200 13.61 29.19 17.52
C ALA A 200 12.63 30.11 18.26
N ALA A 201 11.94 29.62 19.29
CA ALA A 201 11.31 30.47 20.28
C ALA A 201 12.40 30.98 21.23
N ASP A 202 13.07 32.05 20.82
CA ASP A 202 14.02 32.78 21.64
C ASP A 202 13.44 33.03 23.05
N PRO A 203 14.18 32.75 24.14
CA PRO A 203 13.87 33.25 25.48
C PRO A 203 13.91 34.80 25.57
N LEU A 204 14.30 35.46 24.48
CA LEU A 204 14.41 36.91 24.33
C LEU A 204 13.42 37.47 23.30
N ALA A 205 12.33 36.77 22.99
CA ALA A 205 11.20 37.37 22.30
C ALA A 205 10.27 38.03 23.34
N THR A 206 10.66 39.20 23.83
CA THR A 206 9.68 40.15 24.38
C THR A 206 8.61 40.39 23.32
N PRO A 207 7.31 40.27 23.62
CA PRO A 207 6.26 40.63 22.68
C PRO A 207 6.35 42.13 22.43
N SER A 208 6.91 42.53 21.28
CA SER A 208 6.97 43.92 20.83
C SER A 208 5.62 44.45 20.32
N GLU A 209 4.55 43.68 20.47
CA GLU A 209 3.18 44.09 20.14
C GLU A 209 2.49 44.76 21.34
N THR A 210 3.02 45.88 21.83
CA THR A 210 2.24 46.89 22.59
C THR A 210 3.01 48.21 22.70
N GLU A 211 3.34 48.83 21.56
CA GLU A 211 3.65 50.25 21.57
C GLU A 211 2.33 51.05 21.72
N PRO A 212 2.19 51.92 22.73
CA PRO A 212 1.02 52.77 22.87
C PRO A 212 1.01 53.86 21.78
N PHE A 213 -0.07 53.91 21.00
CA PHE A 213 -0.39 54.90 19.95
C PHE A 213 -0.59 56.35 20.45
N PHE A 214 -0.04 56.75 21.59
CA PHE A 214 -0.19 58.12 22.11
C PHE A 214 1.14 58.89 22.05
N PRO A 215 1.25 59.93 21.21
CA PRO A 215 2.41 60.80 21.21
C PRO A 215 2.46 61.56 22.54
N ARG A 216 3.53 61.34 23.30
CA ARG A 216 3.83 62.10 24.53
C ARG A 216 4.17 63.52 24.11
N GLN A 217 3.24 64.44 24.38
CA GLN A 217 3.39 65.86 24.14
C GLN A 217 4.62 66.39 24.88
N ALA A 218 5.60 66.92 24.14
CA ALA A 218 6.73 67.62 24.73
C ALA A 218 6.22 68.88 25.43
N ARG A 219 6.44 68.98 26.75
CA ARG A 219 6.17 70.21 27.51
C ARG A 219 7.47 71.03 27.54
N PRO A 220 7.48 72.30 27.10
CA PRO A 220 8.66 73.15 27.21
C PRO A 220 8.83 73.68 28.65
N GLN A 221 10.09 73.64 29.08
CA GLN A 221 10.78 74.35 30.18
C GLN A 221 10.19 74.27 31.59
#